data_AF-A0A1G5PV03-F1
#
_entry.id   AF-A0A1G5PV03-F1
#
_cell.length_a   1.000
_cell.length_b   1.000
_cell.length_c   1.000
_cell.angle_alpha   90.00
_cell.angle_beta   90.00
_cell.angle_gamma   90.00
#
_symmetry.space_group_name_H-M   'P 1'
#
loop_
_entity.id
_entity.type
_entity.pdbx_description
1 polymer ?
#
loop_
_entity_poly.entity_id
_entity_poly.type
_entity_poly.pdbx_seq_one_letter_code
_entity_poly.pdbx_strand_id
1 'polypeptide(L)'
;MSTADNIFASPDRLRHAFEKGLGRLLERDTLGPFILATANASFEPELWNSLRPALEERFEELSTDYRARLLGNGTIPDGDEDLTVFLKLAFLGFNTLEPTRFRQAGPWEVQFNPLRAFRPQRMSTQSVDGIRKPFNPDGFHFNKPFMEKEILWEGDLGGSEAALYYNKYPFVDRHGLLVPERHQQHPQFLTPALHDFAWKQTARLGETLPGVGLGYNAYGAGASVNHLHLQLFVRDTPLPIADPHFSHNGGSEPYPAHCMALDDAEETWQQVEALHRAGIAYNLLYLPGRAYLLPRRTQGSFAMPDWCGTCAWYEMAGGMVTSNRELFSALTSSDIAGLLREATI
;
A
#
# COMPACT_ATOMS: atom_id res chain seq x y z
N MET A 1 21.19 3.05 -20.22
CA MET A 1 20.85 4.18 -19.32
C MET A 1 22.12 4.60 -18.58
N SER A 2 22.33 5.91 -18.42
CA SER A 2 23.40 6.43 -17.56
C SER A 2 23.22 5.83 -16.16
N THR A 3 24.32 5.35 -15.56
CA THR A 3 24.37 4.76 -14.23
C THR A 3 23.97 5.73 -13.10
N ALA A 4 23.67 7.00 -13.42
CA ALA A 4 23.30 8.02 -12.46
C ALA A 4 21.85 7.92 -11.95
N ASP A 5 20.90 7.39 -12.73
CA ASP A 5 19.45 7.53 -12.45
C ASP A 5 18.76 6.28 -11.87
N ASN A 6 19.52 5.25 -11.48
CA ASN A 6 18.91 4.10 -10.79
C ASN A 6 18.60 4.46 -9.33
N ILE A 7 17.34 4.84 -9.07
CA ILE A 7 16.85 5.11 -7.71
C ILE A 7 16.92 3.87 -6.80
N PHE A 8 16.95 2.67 -7.38
CA PHE A 8 17.00 1.40 -6.66
C PHE A 8 18.42 0.93 -6.33
N ALA A 9 19.46 1.72 -6.63
CA ALA A 9 20.85 1.29 -6.44
C ALA A 9 21.29 1.20 -4.97
N SER A 10 20.59 1.86 -4.05
CA SER A 10 20.80 1.74 -2.60
C SER A 10 19.60 2.27 -1.81
N PRO A 11 19.46 1.95 -0.51
CA PRO A 11 18.41 2.49 0.33
C PRO A 11 18.45 4.03 0.39
N ASP A 12 19.64 4.61 0.50
CA ASP A 12 19.83 6.06 0.54
C ASP A 12 19.38 6.75 -0.75
N ARG A 13 19.66 6.16 -1.91
CA ARG A 13 19.22 6.70 -3.21
C ARG A 13 17.71 6.64 -3.35
N LEU A 14 17.09 5.54 -2.94
CA LEU A 14 15.64 5.40 -2.94
C LEU A 14 15.01 6.43 -2.00
N ARG A 15 15.50 6.54 -0.76
CA ARG A 15 15.02 7.53 0.22
C ARG A 15 15.15 8.95 -0.31
N HIS A 16 16.32 9.32 -0.85
CA HIS A 16 16.54 10.64 -1.40
C HIS A 16 15.62 10.95 -2.60
N ALA A 17 15.45 9.99 -3.52
CA ALA A 17 14.54 10.16 -4.65
C ALA A 17 13.07 10.29 -4.20
N PHE A 18 12.67 9.48 -3.21
CA PHE A 18 11.34 9.48 -2.63
C PHE A 18 11.04 10.83 -1.95
N GLU A 19 11.92 11.31 -1.08
CA GLU A 19 11.79 12.60 -0.40
C GLU A 19 11.78 13.78 -1.39
N LYS A 20 12.73 13.80 -2.34
CA LYS A 20 12.81 14.85 -3.36
C LYS A 20 11.54 14.91 -4.21
N GLY A 21 10.97 13.75 -4.56
CA GLY A 21 9.73 13.72 -5.32
C GLY A 21 8.52 14.21 -4.51
N LEU A 22 8.46 13.95 -3.20
CA LEU A 22 7.45 14.55 -2.32
C LEU A 22 7.59 16.08 -2.24
N GLY A 23 8.82 16.59 -2.15
CA GLY A 23 9.08 18.04 -2.21
C GLY A 23 8.52 18.67 -3.50
N ARG A 24 8.76 18.04 -4.66
CA ARG A 24 8.19 18.50 -5.95
C ARG A 24 6.67 18.42 -6.02
N LEU A 25 6.05 17.51 -5.28
CA LEU A 25 4.58 17.43 -5.18
C LEU A 25 4.01 18.62 -4.40
N LEU A 26 4.74 19.15 -3.42
CA LEU A 26 4.31 20.32 -2.63
C LEU A 26 4.28 21.62 -3.44
N GLU A 27 5.09 21.73 -4.49
CA GLU A 27 5.11 22.87 -5.41
C GLU A 27 3.82 23.00 -6.27
N ARG A 28 2.86 22.06 -6.16
CA ARG A 28 1.64 22.00 -6.99
C ARG A 28 0.44 22.64 -6.30
N ASP A 29 -0.32 23.49 -6.99
CA ASP A 29 -1.48 24.24 -6.47
C ASP A 29 -2.79 23.43 -6.33
N THR A 30 -2.69 22.15 -5.97
CA THR A 30 -3.86 21.27 -5.81
C THR A 30 -3.79 20.51 -4.49
N LEU A 31 -4.95 20.17 -3.93
CA LEU A 31 -5.05 19.49 -2.64
C LEU A 31 -4.50 18.06 -2.67
N GLY A 32 -4.68 17.35 -3.78
CA GLY A 32 -4.27 15.94 -3.90
C GLY A 32 -2.78 15.69 -3.62
N PRO A 33 -1.84 16.37 -4.32
CA PRO A 33 -0.41 16.31 -4.06
C PRO A 33 -0.01 16.66 -2.62
N PHE A 34 -0.63 17.70 -2.04
CA PHE A 34 -0.39 18.08 -0.64
C PHE A 34 -0.80 16.96 0.33
N ILE A 35 -1.99 16.38 0.15
CA ILE A 35 -2.48 15.26 0.97
C ILE A 35 -1.55 14.05 0.84
N LEU A 36 -1.14 13.72 -0.38
CA LEU A 36 -0.21 12.62 -0.67
C LEU A 36 1.12 12.82 0.07
N ALA A 37 1.72 14.01 -0.07
CA ALA A 37 2.98 14.34 0.56
C ALA A 37 2.88 14.34 2.09
N THR A 38 1.79 14.88 2.64
CA THR A 38 1.55 14.87 4.10
C THR A 38 1.41 13.44 4.62
N ALA A 39 0.62 12.60 3.94
CA ALA A 39 0.40 11.21 4.33
C ALA A 39 1.70 10.40 4.32
N ASN A 40 2.53 10.56 3.28
CA ASN A 40 3.83 9.90 3.17
C ASN A 40 4.84 10.43 4.19
N ALA A 41 4.96 11.75 4.35
CA ALA A 41 5.86 12.34 5.33
C ALA A 41 5.52 11.89 6.76
N SER A 42 4.23 11.81 7.11
CA SER A 42 3.80 11.37 8.44
C SER A 42 4.11 9.90 8.77
N PHE A 43 4.48 9.09 7.78
CA PHE A 43 4.73 7.67 8.01
C PHE A 43 6.10 7.41 8.65
N GLU A 44 7.13 8.14 8.22
CA GLU A 44 8.53 7.99 8.68
C GLU A 44 8.95 9.25 9.48
N PRO A 45 9.38 9.14 10.75
CA PRO A 45 9.72 10.30 11.57
C PRO A 45 10.80 11.21 10.98
N GLU A 46 11.80 10.66 10.30
CA GLU A 46 12.86 11.44 9.65
C GLU A 46 12.31 12.27 8.50
N LEU A 47 11.49 11.65 7.64
CA LEU A 47 10.83 12.30 6.52
C LEU A 47 9.84 13.38 6.99
N TRP A 48 9.09 13.10 8.08
CA TRP A 48 8.23 14.09 8.73
C TRP A 48 9.04 15.32 9.15
N ASN A 49 10.13 15.12 9.88
CA ASN A 49 10.95 16.23 10.37
C ASN A 49 11.57 17.05 9.22
N SER A 50 11.98 16.40 8.14
CA SER A 50 12.56 17.07 6.98
C SER A 50 11.53 17.90 6.20
N LEU A 51 10.36 17.33 5.91
CA LEU A 51 9.35 17.96 5.06
C LEU A 51 8.37 18.86 5.82
N ARG A 52 8.31 18.77 7.16
CA ARG A 52 7.33 19.50 7.97
C ARG A 52 7.30 21.02 7.73
N PRO A 53 8.43 21.75 7.67
CA PRO A 53 8.40 23.19 7.40
C PRO A 53 7.71 23.53 6.07
N ALA A 54 8.05 22.81 5.01
CA ALA A 54 7.44 23.00 3.69
C ALA A 54 5.96 22.59 3.65
N LEU A 55 5.59 21.56 4.42
CA LEU A 55 4.19 21.15 4.57
C LEU A 55 3.36 22.20 5.33
N GLU A 56 3.90 22.79 6.39
CA GLU A 56 3.24 23.85 7.17
C GLU A 56 3.01 25.09 6.32
N GLU A 57 4.05 25.58 5.64
CA GLU A 57 3.95 26.70 4.69
C GLU A 57 2.88 26.40 3.63
N ARG A 58 2.93 25.22 3.02
CA ARG A 58 2.00 24.85 1.97
C ARG A 58 0.56 24.73 2.47
N PHE A 59 0.37 24.22 3.69
CA PHE A 59 -0.94 24.14 4.31
C PHE A 59 -1.54 25.53 4.54
N GLU A 60 -0.74 26.51 4.98
CA GLU A 60 -1.19 27.90 5.19
C GLU A 60 -1.59 28.58 3.87
N GLU A 61 -0.79 28.41 2.82
CA GLU A 61 -1.08 28.90 1.47
C GLU A 61 -2.40 28.34 0.94
N LEU A 62 -2.55 27.01 0.95
CA LEU A 62 -3.77 26.33 0.48
C LEU A 62 -4.98 26.72 1.33
N SER A 63 -4.82 26.84 2.65
CA SER A 63 -5.91 27.25 3.55
C SER A 63 -6.38 28.67 3.24
N THR A 64 -5.45 29.58 2.92
CA THR A 64 -5.75 30.96 2.56
C THR A 64 -6.49 31.03 1.21
N ASP A 65 -5.96 30.36 0.18
CA ASP A 65 -6.58 30.30 -1.15
C ASP A 65 -7.99 29.68 -1.10
N TYR A 66 -8.14 28.53 -0.45
CA TYR A 66 -9.43 27.85 -0.34
C TYR A 66 -10.45 28.63 0.48
N ARG A 67 -10.03 29.30 1.56
CA ARG A 67 -10.92 30.21 2.30
C ARG A 67 -11.41 31.34 1.40
N ALA A 68 -10.54 31.95 0.60
CA ALA A 68 -10.92 33.01 -0.33
C ALA A 68 -11.92 32.51 -1.39
N ARG A 69 -11.68 31.32 -1.96
CA ARG A 69 -12.59 30.70 -2.94
C ARG A 69 -13.96 30.40 -2.36
N LEU A 70 -14.02 29.86 -1.14
CA LEU A 70 -15.27 29.49 -0.46
C LEU A 70 -16.08 30.69 0.04
N LEU A 71 -15.41 31.79 0.43
CA LEU A 71 -16.07 33.04 0.83
C LEU A 71 -16.56 33.86 -0.37
N GLY A 72 -15.84 33.78 -1.49
CA GLY A 72 -16.26 34.35 -2.77
C GLY A 72 -17.09 33.38 -3.60
N ASN A 73 -17.36 33.76 -4.85
CA ASN A 73 -17.90 32.85 -5.87
C ASN A 73 -16.75 32.18 -6.66
N GLY A 74 -15.68 31.78 -5.96
CA GLY A 74 -14.53 31.13 -6.58
C GLY A 74 -14.84 29.68 -6.96
N THR A 75 -14.22 29.18 -8.03
CA THR A 75 -14.32 27.75 -8.37
C THR A 75 -13.34 26.95 -7.54
N ILE A 76 -13.80 25.77 -7.08
CA ILE A 76 -12.94 24.76 -6.44
C ILE A 76 -12.46 23.79 -7.52
N PRO A 77 -11.16 23.75 -7.84
CA PRO A 77 -10.64 22.94 -8.93
C PRO A 77 -10.42 21.46 -8.54
N ASP A 78 -10.24 21.19 -7.24
CA ASP A 78 -10.02 19.85 -6.72
C ASP A 78 -11.35 19.10 -6.52
N GLY A 79 -11.31 17.77 -6.64
CA GLY A 79 -12.49 16.94 -6.42
C GLY A 79 -12.94 16.92 -4.96
N ASP A 80 -14.24 16.65 -4.74
CA ASP A 80 -14.87 16.59 -3.41
C ASP A 80 -14.11 15.68 -2.42
N GLU A 81 -13.49 14.62 -2.97
CA GLU A 81 -12.55 13.71 -2.31
C GLU A 81 -11.51 14.44 -1.46
N ASP A 82 -10.66 15.16 -2.17
CA ASP A 82 -9.49 15.83 -1.63
C ASP A 82 -9.90 17.06 -0.82
N LEU A 83 -10.96 17.77 -1.25
CA LEU A 83 -11.54 18.85 -0.47
C LEU A 83 -11.99 18.36 0.92
N THR A 84 -12.71 17.24 0.99
CA THR A 84 -13.19 16.68 2.26
C THR A 84 -12.02 16.31 3.18
N VAL A 85 -10.97 15.70 2.64
CA VAL A 85 -9.77 15.37 3.42
C VAL A 85 -9.08 16.63 3.93
N PHE A 86 -8.90 17.63 3.08
CA PHE A 86 -8.27 18.88 3.44
C PHE A 86 -9.06 19.66 4.52
N LEU A 87 -10.39 19.68 4.42
CA LEU A 87 -11.24 20.30 5.45
C LEU A 87 -11.15 19.55 6.80
N LYS A 88 -11.04 18.22 6.80
CA LYS A 88 -10.78 17.44 8.03
C LYS A 88 -9.43 17.81 8.65
N LEU A 89 -8.39 17.95 7.83
CA LEU A 89 -7.06 18.39 8.27
C LEU A 89 -7.12 19.80 8.88
N ALA A 90 -7.81 20.72 8.21
CA ALA A 90 -7.96 22.09 8.69
C ALA A 90 -8.76 22.17 9.99
N PHE A 91 -9.81 21.36 10.13
CA PHE A 91 -10.63 21.30 11.34
C PHE A 91 -9.85 20.75 12.54
N LEU A 92 -9.06 19.69 12.34
CA LEU A 92 -8.20 19.13 13.40
C LEU A 92 -7.03 20.05 13.74
N GLY A 93 -6.59 20.85 12.77
CA GLY A 93 -5.40 21.67 12.85
C GLY A 93 -4.17 20.88 12.45
N PHE A 94 -3.47 21.32 11.41
CA PHE A 94 -2.29 20.65 10.85
C PHE A 94 -1.21 20.33 11.91
N ASN A 95 -0.99 21.24 12.85
CA ASN A 95 0.03 21.09 13.91
C ASN A 95 -0.30 19.99 14.94
N THR A 96 -1.52 19.46 14.92
CA THR A 96 -1.94 18.33 15.79
C THR A 96 -1.64 16.97 15.17
N LEU A 97 -1.20 16.93 13.91
CA LEU A 97 -0.81 15.70 13.25
C LEU A 97 0.40 15.09 13.94
N GLU A 98 0.30 13.80 14.21
CA GLU A 98 1.40 13.00 14.74
C GLU A 98 1.89 12.00 13.70
N PRO A 99 3.20 11.69 13.70
CA PRO A 99 3.71 10.58 12.91
C PRO A 99 3.02 9.27 13.25
N THR A 100 3.07 8.34 12.31
CA THR A 100 2.62 6.97 12.52
C THR A 100 3.33 6.36 13.71
N ARG A 101 2.58 5.68 14.58
CA ARG A 101 3.12 4.96 15.73
C ARG A 101 2.85 3.47 15.61
N PHE A 102 3.76 2.68 16.16
CA PHE A 102 3.68 1.23 16.17
C PHE A 102 3.68 0.71 17.60
N ARG A 103 3.04 -0.43 17.81
CA ARG A 103 3.26 -1.28 18.98
C ARG A 103 3.09 -2.75 18.59
N GLN A 104 3.56 -3.62 19.47
CA GLN A 104 3.31 -5.05 19.36
C GLN A 104 2.02 -5.45 20.09
N ALA A 105 1.38 -6.50 19.60
CA ALA A 105 0.24 -7.18 20.21
C ALA A 105 0.46 -8.69 20.13
N GLY A 106 1.33 -9.24 20.99
CA GLY A 106 1.86 -10.59 20.79
C GLY A 106 2.83 -10.59 19.59
N PRO A 107 2.69 -11.52 18.62
CA PRO A 107 3.54 -11.55 17.43
C PRO A 107 3.11 -10.54 16.35
N TRP A 108 2.00 -9.82 16.54
CA TRP A 108 1.43 -8.91 15.54
C TRP A 108 1.89 -7.47 15.75
N GLU A 109 2.02 -6.74 14.65
CA GLU A 109 2.23 -5.29 14.70
C GLU A 109 0.91 -4.54 14.57
N VAL A 110 0.72 -3.51 15.40
CA VAL A 110 -0.42 -2.60 15.33
C VAL A 110 0.11 -1.21 15.06
N GLN A 111 -0.47 -0.55 14.07
CA GLN A 111 -0.11 0.77 13.58
C GLN A 111 -1.24 1.76 13.88
N PHE A 112 -0.90 2.86 14.53
CA PHE A 112 -1.74 4.05 14.58
C PHE A 112 -1.37 4.97 13.41
N ASN A 113 -2.30 5.10 12.45
CA ASN A 113 -2.12 5.93 11.25
C ASN A 113 -3.30 6.91 11.10
N PRO A 114 -3.19 8.13 11.66
CA PRO A 114 -4.30 9.07 11.70
C PRO A 114 -4.70 9.59 10.32
N LEU A 115 -3.74 9.78 9.40
CA LEU A 115 -4.03 10.32 8.06
C LEU A 115 -4.69 9.29 7.14
N ARG A 116 -4.42 8.00 7.34
CA ARG A 116 -5.12 6.93 6.63
C ARG A 116 -6.61 6.90 6.93
N ALA A 117 -7.06 7.42 8.08
CA ALA A 117 -8.48 7.57 8.42
C ALA A 117 -9.26 8.43 7.41
N PHE A 118 -8.57 9.37 6.76
CA PHE A 118 -9.22 10.29 5.82
C PHE A 118 -9.39 9.69 4.44
N ARG A 119 -8.79 8.52 4.17
CA ARG A 119 -9.01 7.78 2.94
C ARG A 119 -10.51 7.52 2.75
N PRO A 120 -11.11 7.93 1.63
CA PRO A 120 -12.50 7.62 1.33
C PRO A 120 -12.73 6.10 1.30
N GLN A 121 -13.77 5.63 1.98
CA GLN A 121 -14.16 4.21 1.99
C GLN A 121 -14.83 3.84 0.66
N ARG A 122 -14.05 3.64 -0.40
CA ARG A 122 -14.58 3.39 -1.74
C ARG A 122 -14.96 1.94 -2.03
N MET A 123 -14.36 0.96 -1.33
CA MET A 123 -14.37 -0.45 -1.78
C MET A 123 -14.43 -1.50 -0.67
N SER A 124 -14.21 -1.16 0.60
CA SER A 124 -14.00 -2.16 1.66
C SER A 124 -15.24 -2.96 2.04
N THR A 125 -16.42 -2.51 1.61
CA THR A 125 -17.72 -3.13 1.94
C THR A 125 -18.42 -3.74 0.72
N GLN A 126 -17.86 -3.62 -0.48
CA GLN A 126 -18.47 -4.23 -1.67
C GLN A 126 -18.19 -5.73 -1.69
N SER A 127 -19.25 -6.52 -1.68
CA SER A 127 -19.20 -7.95 -2.00
C SER A 127 -18.79 -8.10 -3.46
N VAL A 128 -17.82 -8.97 -3.71
CA VAL A 128 -17.31 -9.24 -5.05
C VAL A 128 -17.57 -10.69 -5.39
N ASP A 129 -18.12 -10.93 -6.58
CA ASP A 129 -18.31 -12.27 -7.12
C ASP A 129 -17.05 -12.69 -7.91
N GLY A 130 -16.27 -13.60 -7.33
CA GLY A 130 -15.09 -14.20 -7.96
C GLY A 130 -13.79 -13.41 -7.83
N ILE A 131 -12.79 -13.84 -8.62
CA ILE A 131 -11.38 -13.41 -8.49
C ILE A 131 -10.83 -12.69 -9.73
N ARG A 132 -11.70 -12.34 -10.68
CA ARG A 132 -11.30 -11.70 -11.93
C ARG A 132 -12.36 -10.73 -12.42
N LYS A 133 -11.91 -9.58 -12.91
CA LYS A 133 -12.74 -8.60 -13.62
C LYS A 133 -11.96 -8.01 -14.80
N PRO A 134 -12.57 -7.82 -15.98
CA PRO A 134 -11.91 -7.14 -17.11
C PRO A 134 -11.46 -5.73 -16.73
N PHE A 135 -10.33 -5.28 -17.31
CA PHE A 135 -9.87 -3.91 -17.15
C PHE A 135 -10.98 -2.92 -17.57
N ASN A 136 -11.13 -1.83 -16.82
CA ASN A 136 -12.13 -0.81 -17.09
C ASN A 136 -11.43 0.52 -17.45
N PRO A 137 -11.42 0.94 -18.73
CA PRO A 137 -10.81 2.20 -19.15
C PRO A 137 -11.54 3.44 -18.60
N ASP A 138 -12.82 3.32 -18.28
CA ASP A 138 -13.61 4.43 -17.74
C ASP A 138 -13.41 4.58 -16.23
N GLY A 139 -13.13 3.47 -15.54
CA GLY A 139 -12.84 3.43 -14.10
C GLY A 139 -11.49 4.05 -13.73
N PHE A 140 -11.18 4.06 -12.43
CA PHE A 140 -9.86 4.47 -11.97
C PHE A 140 -8.77 3.51 -12.48
N HIS A 141 -7.69 4.07 -13.02
CA HIS A 141 -6.49 3.34 -13.43
C HIS A 141 -5.26 4.26 -13.45
N PHE A 142 -4.06 3.69 -13.36
CA PHE A 142 -2.80 4.44 -13.30
C PHE A 142 -2.47 5.30 -14.54
N ASN A 143 -3.06 4.99 -15.70
CA ASN A 143 -2.89 5.81 -16.92
C ASN A 143 -3.81 7.05 -16.99
N LYS A 144 -4.57 7.38 -15.94
CA LYS A 144 -5.37 8.62 -15.97
C LYS A 144 -4.41 9.82 -15.94
N PRO A 145 -4.66 10.90 -16.70
CA PRO A 145 -3.74 12.04 -16.77
C PRO A 145 -3.39 12.64 -15.40
N PHE A 146 -4.36 12.67 -14.48
CA PHE A 146 -4.12 13.20 -13.13
C PHE A 146 -3.16 12.36 -12.28
N MET A 147 -2.88 11.10 -12.67
CA MET A 147 -1.93 10.22 -11.98
C MET A 147 -0.48 10.46 -12.40
N GLU A 148 -0.22 11.09 -13.55
CA GLU A 148 1.14 11.31 -14.07
C GLU A 148 2.02 12.07 -13.07
N LYS A 149 1.43 13.01 -12.34
CA LYS A 149 2.12 13.79 -11.31
C LYS A 149 2.57 12.94 -10.11
N GLU A 150 1.95 11.78 -9.88
CA GLU A 150 2.22 10.90 -8.74
C GLU A 150 3.27 9.80 -9.06
N ILE A 151 3.87 9.83 -10.27
CA ILE A 151 4.95 8.94 -10.67
C ILE A 151 6.25 9.36 -9.94
N LEU A 152 6.79 8.45 -9.13
CA LEU A 152 8.13 8.58 -8.54
C LEU A 152 9.21 8.21 -9.57
N TRP A 153 9.00 7.12 -10.32
CA TRP A 153 9.96 6.61 -11.29
C TRP A 153 9.25 5.84 -12.40
N GLU A 154 9.77 5.92 -13.61
CA GLU A 154 9.29 5.14 -14.76
C GLU A 154 10.50 4.76 -15.62
N GLY A 155 10.55 3.51 -16.08
CA GLY A 155 11.65 3.03 -16.91
C GLY A 155 11.68 1.52 -17.08
N ASP A 156 12.81 1.03 -17.56
CA ASP A 156 13.08 -0.41 -17.65
C ASP A 156 13.50 -0.97 -16.29
N LEU A 157 12.72 -1.93 -15.79
CA LEU A 157 13.02 -2.71 -14.61
C LEU A 157 13.28 -4.16 -15.02
N GLY A 158 14.49 -4.42 -15.52
CA GLY A 158 14.93 -5.78 -15.84
C GLY A 158 14.36 -6.34 -17.12
N GLY A 159 14.33 -5.51 -18.17
CA GLY A 159 13.81 -5.88 -19.49
C GLY A 159 12.29 -5.68 -19.61
N SER A 160 11.63 -5.16 -18.58
CA SER A 160 10.21 -4.89 -18.55
C SER A 160 9.96 -3.44 -18.19
N GLU A 161 9.09 -2.77 -18.95
CA GLU A 161 8.62 -1.43 -18.61
C GLU A 161 7.87 -1.47 -17.28
N ALA A 162 8.17 -0.54 -16.38
CA ALA A 162 7.43 -0.37 -15.14
C ALA A 162 7.37 1.10 -14.71
N ALA A 163 6.30 1.45 -14.03
CA ALA A 163 6.15 2.71 -13.34
C ALA A 163 5.93 2.48 -11.85
N LEU A 164 6.58 3.30 -11.03
CA LEU A 164 6.43 3.33 -9.57
C LEU A 164 5.72 4.63 -9.20
N TYR A 165 4.51 4.51 -8.66
CA TYR A 165 3.74 5.64 -8.14
C TYR A 165 3.89 5.72 -6.63
N TYR A 166 3.75 6.92 -6.06
CA TYR A 166 3.50 7.05 -4.63
C TYR A 166 2.15 6.44 -4.25
N ASN A 167 2.07 5.73 -3.13
CA ASN A 167 0.77 5.45 -2.55
C ASN A 167 0.25 6.69 -1.80
N LYS A 168 -0.92 7.20 -2.19
CA LYS A 168 -1.55 8.37 -1.53
C LYS A 168 -1.85 8.15 -0.05
N TYR A 169 -2.13 6.91 0.36
CA TYR A 169 -2.41 6.56 1.75
C TYR A 169 -1.51 5.39 2.16
N PRO A 170 -0.24 5.66 2.51
CA PRO A 170 0.71 4.62 2.85
C PRO A 170 0.35 3.93 4.17
N PHE A 171 0.79 2.69 4.31
CA PHE A 171 0.67 1.86 5.51
C PHE A 171 1.91 0.96 5.72
N VAL A 172 2.91 1.14 4.88
CA VAL A 172 4.24 0.54 4.96
C VAL A 172 5.24 1.60 4.57
N ASP A 173 6.49 1.41 4.98
CA ASP A 173 7.55 2.35 4.70
C ASP A 173 7.88 2.37 3.19
N ARG A 174 8.13 3.57 2.66
CA ARG A 174 8.39 3.83 1.23
C ARG A 174 7.35 3.17 0.32
N HIS A 175 6.08 3.25 0.70
CA HIS A 175 5.00 2.56 0.00
C HIS A 175 4.82 3.07 -1.43
N GLY A 176 5.23 2.26 -2.39
CA GLY A 176 5.02 2.50 -3.81
C GLY A 176 3.99 1.56 -4.44
N LEU A 177 3.40 1.99 -5.54
CA LEU A 177 2.55 1.17 -6.40
C LEU A 177 3.34 0.88 -7.69
N LEU A 178 3.91 -0.31 -7.78
CA LEU A 178 4.67 -0.79 -8.94
C LEU A 178 3.70 -1.35 -9.98
N VAL A 179 3.64 -0.72 -11.13
CA VAL A 179 2.73 -1.04 -12.24
C VAL A 179 3.56 -1.55 -13.41
N PRO A 180 3.63 -2.86 -13.66
CA PRO A 180 4.32 -3.40 -14.82
C PRO A 180 3.54 -3.09 -16.09
N GLU A 181 4.26 -2.71 -17.15
CA GLU A 181 3.72 -2.55 -18.50
C GLU A 181 2.41 -1.76 -18.53
N ARG A 182 2.36 -0.62 -17.83
CA ARG A 182 1.11 0.09 -17.51
C ARG A 182 0.22 0.34 -18.74
N HIS A 183 0.82 0.54 -19.91
CA HIS A 183 0.11 0.77 -21.16
C HIS A 183 -0.58 -0.47 -21.75
N GLN A 184 -0.21 -1.68 -21.30
CA GLN A 184 -0.90 -2.92 -21.64
C GLN A 184 -2.21 -3.12 -20.86
N GLN A 185 -2.48 -2.29 -19.85
CA GLN A 185 -3.75 -2.24 -19.12
C GLN A 185 -4.18 -3.60 -18.54
N HIS A 186 -3.21 -4.36 -18.02
CA HIS A 186 -3.49 -5.65 -17.39
C HIS A 186 -4.54 -5.47 -16.26
N PRO A 187 -5.62 -6.26 -16.22
CA PRO A 187 -6.54 -6.24 -15.08
C PRO A 187 -5.80 -6.70 -13.81
N GLN A 188 -6.39 -6.49 -12.62
CA GLN A 188 -5.82 -6.99 -11.35
C GLN A 188 -5.98 -8.51 -11.24
N PHE A 189 -5.26 -9.23 -12.09
CA PHE A 189 -5.25 -10.67 -12.23
C PHE A 189 -3.86 -11.11 -12.70
N LEU A 190 -3.20 -11.96 -11.92
CA LEU A 190 -1.83 -12.36 -12.17
C LEU A 190 -1.76 -13.40 -13.30
N THR A 191 -0.86 -13.20 -14.26
CA THR A 191 -0.52 -14.19 -15.30
C THR A 191 0.84 -14.82 -14.97
N PRO A 192 1.24 -15.94 -15.62
CA PRO A 192 2.57 -16.53 -15.38
C PRO A 192 3.70 -15.52 -15.63
N ALA A 193 3.59 -14.71 -16.68
CA ALA A 193 4.59 -13.68 -17.02
C ALA A 193 4.66 -12.57 -15.96
N LEU A 194 3.52 -12.14 -15.42
CA LEU A 194 3.45 -11.09 -14.40
C LEU A 194 3.88 -11.60 -13.02
N HIS A 195 3.66 -12.88 -12.74
CA HIS A 195 4.24 -13.58 -11.59
C HIS A 195 5.77 -13.65 -11.69
N ASP A 196 6.28 -14.10 -12.84
CA ASP A 196 7.72 -14.19 -13.11
C ASP A 196 8.40 -12.81 -13.02
N PHE A 197 7.75 -11.76 -13.55
CA PHE A 197 8.17 -10.37 -13.33
C PHE A 197 8.27 -10.05 -11.84
N ALA A 198 7.21 -10.26 -11.06
CA ALA A 198 7.20 -9.94 -9.63
C ALA A 198 8.30 -10.69 -8.86
N TRP A 199 8.48 -11.99 -9.13
CA TRP A 199 9.51 -12.81 -8.51
C TRP A 199 10.91 -12.29 -8.84
N LYS A 200 11.23 -12.13 -10.13
CA LYS A 200 12.55 -11.69 -10.59
C LYS A 200 12.89 -10.28 -10.12
N GLN A 201 11.94 -9.34 -10.20
CA GLN A 201 12.20 -7.97 -9.76
C GLN A 201 12.38 -7.89 -8.24
N THR A 202 11.63 -8.66 -7.46
CA THR A 202 11.84 -8.69 -6.00
C THR A 202 13.22 -9.23 -5.65
N ALA A 203 13.65 -10.33 -6.29
CA ALA A 203 14.99 -10.88 -6.10
C ALA A 203 16.09 -9.88 -6.46
N ARG A 204 15.97 -9.25 -7.65
CA ARG A 204 16.94 -8.26 -8.13
C ARG A 204 17.01 -7.03 -7.23
N LEU A 205 15.86 -6.47 -6.83
CA LEU A 205 15.81 -5.31 -5.93
C LEU A 205 16.43 -5.67 -4.57
N GLY A 206 16.27 -6.92 -4.11
CA GLY A 206 16.86 -7.40 -2.87
C GLY A 206 18.39 -7.37 -2.82
N GLU A 207 19.07 -7.33 -3.97
CA GLU A 207 20.52 -7.21 -4.04
C GLU A 207 21.03 -5.85 -3.55
N THR A 208 20.21 -4.80 -3.69
CA THR A 208 20.60 -3.42 -3.39
C THR A 208 19.70 -2.75 -2.36
N LEU A 209 18.53 -3.32 -2.06
CA LEU A 209 17.54 -2.79 -1.13
C LEU A 209 17.18 -3.86 -0.08
N PRO A 210 17.96 -3.97 1.01
CA PRO A 210 17.63 -4.87 2.11
C PRO A 210 16.21 -4.60 2.63
N GLY A 211 15.43 -5.67 2.83
CA GLY A 211 14.06 -5.55 3.33
C GLY A 211 13.02 -5.12 2.30
N VAL A 212 13.38 -5.07 1.01
CA VAL A 212 12.40 -4.86 -0.06
C VAL A 212 11.43 -6.04 -0.18
N GLY A 213 10.18 -5.75 -0.53
CA GLY A 213 9.22 -6.75 -0.93
C GLY A 213 8.07 -6.16 -1.73
N LEU A 214 7.26 -7.05 -2.31
CA LEU A 214 6.07 -6.70 -3.08
C LEU A 214 4.83 -7.39 -2.49
N GLY A 215 3.87 -6.60 -2.01
CA GLY A 215 2.54 -7.08 -1.64
C GLY A 215 1.60 -7.10 -2.84
N TYR A 216 0.79 -8.15 -2.96
CA TYR A 216 -0.22 -8.29 -4.00
C TYR A 216 -1.57 -8.68 -3.40
N ASN A 217 -2.60 -7.95 -3.81
CA ASN A 217 -3.99 -8.26 -3.54
C ASN A 217 -4.61 -8.77 -4.85
N ALA A 218 -5.06 -10.02 -4.89
CA ALA A 218 -5.92 -10.47 -5.98
C ALA A 218 -7.25 -9.69 -5.97
N TYR A 219 -7.95 -9.66 -7.09
CA TYR A 219 -9.34 -9.19 -7.10
C TYR A 219 -10.18 -10.03 -6.12
N GLY A 220 -11.00 -9.36 -5.32
CA GLY A 220 -11.71 -10.01 -4.20
C GLY A 220 -10.86 -10.25 -2.94
N ALA A 221 -9.57 -9.87 -2.92
CA ALA A 221 -8.68 -10.01 -1.76
C ALA A 221 -8.18 -8.66 -1.21
N GLY A 222 -9.06 -7.66 -1.12
CA GLY A 222 -8.70 -6.31 -0.65
C GLY A 222 -8.08 -5.40 -1.73
N ALA A 223 -8.11 -5.81 -3.00
CA ALA A 223 -7.72 -4.94 -4.11
C ALA A 223 -8.76 -3.83 -4.33
N SER A 224 -8.30 -2.58 -4.42
CA SER A 224 -9.18 -1.41 -4.61
C SER A 224 -9.17 -0.82 -6.02
N VAL A 225 -8.25 -1.28 -6.87
CA VAL A 225 -8.06 -0.82 -8.25
C VAL A 225 -8.00 -2.04 -9.16
N ASN A 226 -8.69 -1.98 -10.30
CA ASN A 226 -8.66 -3.04 -11.31
C ASN A 226 -7.71 -2.71 -12.47
N HIS A 227 -6.45 -2.46 -12.12
CA HIS A 227 -5.31 -2.31 -13.01
C HIS A 227 -4.13 -2.92 -12.26
N LEU A 228 -3.46 -3.92 -12.84
CA LEU A 228 -2.43 -4.68 -12.17
C LEU A 228 -1.38 -3.77 -11.52
N HIS A 229 -1.25 -3.92 -10.21
CA HIS A 229 -0.21 -3.27 -9.45
C HIS A 229 0.25 -4.16 -8.30
N LEU A 230 1.53 -3.98 -7.95
CA LEU A 230 2.21 -4.57 -6.82
C LEU A 230 2.51 -3.45 -5.83
N GLN A 231 2.41 -3.71 -4.54
CA GLN A 231 2.64 -2.75 -3.47
C GLN A 231 4.08 -2.92 -2.97
N LEU A 232 4.96 -2.04 -3.43
CA LEU A 232 6.36 -2.03 -3.05
C LEU A 232 6.51 -1.45 -1.64
N PHE A 233 7.33 -2.10 -0.83
CA PHE A 233 7.77 -1.60 0.47
C PHE A 233 9.26 -1.92 0.67
N VAL A 234 9.90 -1.16 1.55
CA VAL A 234 11.26 -1.45 2.04
C VAL A 234 11.22 -1.28 3.55
N ARG A 235 11.61 -2.30 4.32
CA ARG A 235 11.47 -2.30 5.78
C ARG A 235 12.70 -2.87 6.47
N ASP A 236 13.09 -2.25 7.59
CA ASP A 236 14.18 -2.75 8.43
C ASP A 236 13.74 -3.96 9.28
N THR A 237 12.47 -3.97 9.70
CA THR A 237 11.89 -5.06 10.49
C THR A 237 11.00 -5.94 9.61
N PRO A 238 11.22 -7.27 9.60
CA PRO A 238 10.35 -8.22 8.91
C PRO A 238 8.89 -8.09 9.34
N LEU A 239 7.98 -8.43 8.42
CA LEU A 239 6.56 -8.55 8.74
C LEU A 239 6.32 -9.75 9.66
N PRO A 240 5.29 -9.74 10.52
CA PRO A 240 4.97 -10.86 11.42
C PRO A 240 4.89 -12.22 10.75
N ILE A 241 4.33 -12.31 9.53
CA ILE A 241 4.29 -13.55 8.75
C ILE A 241 5.65 -14.21 8.50
N ALA A 242 6.74 -13.43 8.53
CA ALA A 242 8.10 -13.94 8.34
C ALA A 242 8.75 -14.42 9.64
N ASP A 243 8.07 -14.37 10.79
CA ASP A 243 8.65 -14.76 12.05
C ASP A 243 8.93 -16.28 12.10
N PRO A 244 10.16 -16.71 12.47
CA PRO A 244 10.56 -18.12 12.47
C PRO A 244 9.78 -19.03 13.44
N HIS A 245 9.04 -18.50 14.42
CA HIS A 245 8.24 -19.36 15.31
C HIS A 245 7.03 -19.98 14.63
N PHE A 246 6.59 -19.43 13.48
CA PHE A 246 5.47 -19.98 12.73
C PHE A 246 5.84 -21.24 11.94
N SER A 247 4.90 -22.18 11.87
CA SER A 247 5.11 -23.52 11.29
C SER A 247 5.46 -23.49 9.81
N HIS A 248 4.91 -22.55 9.03
CA HIS A 248 5.28 -22.36 7.62
C HIS A 248 6.73 -21.84 7.45
N ASN A 249 7.35 -21.33 8.51
CA ASN A 249 8.77 -20.95 8.54
C ASN A 249 9.65 -22.00 9.25
N GLY A 250 9.11 -23.17 9.59
CA GLY A 250 9.83 -24.24 10.30
C GLY A 250 9.73 -24.20 11.83
N GLY A 251 8.94 -23.27 12.38
CA GLY A 251 8.64 -23.20 13.81
C GLY A 251 7.55 -24.18 14.26
N SER A 252 7.09 -24.04 15.51
CA SER A 252 6.11 -24.95 16.12
C SER A 252 4.69 -24.38 16.19
N GLU A 253 4.51 -23.08 16.01
CA GLU A 253 3.21 -22.44 16.18
C GLU A 253 2.48 -22.28 14.85
N PRO A 254 1.19 -22.63 14.75
CA PRO A 254 0.45 -22.39 13.52
C PRO A 254 0.21 -20.89 13.33
N TYR A 255 0.40 -20.41 12.09
CA TYR A 255 -0.13 -19.10 11.71
C TYR A 255 -1.67 -19.16 11.70
N PRO A 256 -2.39 -18.15 12.22
CA PRO A 256 -3.85 -18.24 12.35
C PRO A 256 -4.60 -18.31 11.02
N ALA A 257 -4.06 -17.73 9.95
CA ALA A 257 -4.57 -17.89 8.58
C ALA A 257 -3.82 -19.01 7.85
N HIS A 258 -4.43 -19.62 6.84
CA HIS A 258 -3.70 -20.54 5.95
C HIS A 258 -2.62 -19.77 5.19
N CYS A 259 -1.37 -20.20 5.35
CA CYS A 259 -0.20 -19.58 4.77
C CYS A 259 0.73 -20.66 4.19
N MET A 260 1.22 -20.43 2.98
CA MET A 260 2.25 -21.24 2.34
C MET A 260 3.51 -20.37 2.14
N ALA A 261 4.64 -20.80 2.69
CA ALA A 261 5.94 -20.22 2.39
C ALA A 261 6.59 -21.03 1.26
N LEU A 262 6.90 -20.37 0.14
CA LEU A 262 7.32 -20.99 -1.11
C LEU A 262 8.64 -20.36 -1.55
N ASP A 263 9.68 -21.18 -1.73
CA ASP A 263 11.04 -20.72 -2.06
C ASP A 263 11.38 -20.89 -3.55
N ASP A 264 10.42 -21.39 -4.33
CA ASP A 264 10.56 -21.62 -5.78
C ASP A 264 9.46 -20.90 -6.57
N ALA A 265 9.86 -20.27 -7.68
CA ALA A 265 8.96 -19.49 -8.52
C ALA A 265 7.94 -20.37 -9.26
N GLU A 266 8.37 -21.53 -9.76
CA GLU A 266 7.50 -22.42 -10.50
C GLU A 266 6.48 -23.07 -9.57
N GLU A 267 6.91 -23.51 -8.39
CA GLU A 267 6.01 -24.00 -7.34
C GLU A 267 5.02 -22.92 -6.91
N THR A 268 5.48 -21.68 -6.71
CA THR A 268 4.60 -20.55 -6.38
C THR A 268 3.53 -20.34 -7.45
N TRP A 269 3.92 -20.35 -8.72
CA TRP A 269 2.96 -20.22 -9.81
C TRP A 269 1.96 -21.38 -9.87
N GLN A 270 2.42 -22.62 -9.68
CA GLN A 270 1.53 -23.80 -9.67
C GLN A 270 0.44 -23.67 -8.59
N GLN A 271 0.79 -23.20 -7.39
CA GLN A 271 -0.18 -22.94 -6.32
C GLN A 271 -1.13 -21.80 -6.68
N VAL A 272 -0.62 -20.68 -7.21
CA VAL A 272 -1.45 -19.56 -7.67
C VAL A 272 -2.44 -20.00 -8.75
N GLU A 273 -2.00 -20.79 -9.74
CA GLU A 273 -2.85 -21.32 -10.79
C GLU A 273 -3.92 -22.29 -10.25
N ALA A 274 -3.58 -23.10 -9.24
CA ALA A 274 -4.55 -23.95 -8.55
C ALA A 274 -5.65 -23.11 -7.88
N LEU A 275 -5.31 -22.00 -7.22
CA LEU A 275 -6.29 -21.06 -6.65
C LEU A 275 -7.12 -20.39 -7.74
N HIS A 276 -6.53 -20.06 -8.89
CA HIS A 276 -7.27 -19.49 -10.03
C HIS A 276 -8.32 -20.46 -10.55
N ARG A 277 -7.96 -21.73 -10.74
CA ARG A 277 -8.89 -22.79 -11.16
C ARG A 277 -10.01 -23.02 -10.15
N ALA A 278 -9.71 -22.88 -8.87
CA ALA A 278 -10.67 -23.04 -7.78
C ALA A 278 -11.53 -21.77 -7.52
N GLY A 279 -11.21 -20.64 -8.16
CA GLY A 279 -11.89 -19.37 -7.89
C GLY A 279 -11.66 -18.82 -6.49
N ILE A 280 -10.52 -19.16 -5.86
CA ILE A 280 -10.18 -18.78 -4.49
C ILE A 280 -9.40 -17.46 -4.49
N ALA A 281 -9.87 -16.49 -3.70
CA ALA A 281 -9.18 -15.22 -3.51
C ALA A 281 -7.88 -15.43 -2.70
N TYR A 282 -6.87 -14.62 -2.96
CA TYR A 282 -5.58 -14.75 -2.27
C TYR A 282 -4.85 -13.42 -2.12
N ASN A 283 -4.06 -13.33 -1.05
CA ASN A 283 -3.01 -12.34 -0.92
C ASN A 283 -1.66 -13.03 -1.18
N LEU A 284 -0.71 -12.29 -1.73
CA LEU A 284 0.62 -12.80 -2.05
C LEU A 284 1.66 -11.77 -1.65
N LEU A 285 2.72 -12.22 -0.98
CA LEU A 285 3.82 -11.37 -0.55
C LEU A 285 5.11 -11.95 -1.13
N TYR A 286 5.77 -11.21 -2.01
CA TYR A 286 7.08 -11.56 -2.53
C TYR A 286 8.17 -10.91 -1.67
N LEU A 287 9.14 -11.70 -1.28
CA LEU A 287 10.42 -11.31 -0.72
C LEU A 287 11.54 -11.86 -1.63
N PRO A 288 12.79 -11.38 -1.52
CA PRO A 288 13.88 -11.94 -2.29
C PRO A 288 14.03 -13.45 -2.05
N GLY A 289 13.77 -14.25 -3.09
CA GLY A 289 13.86 -15.72 -3.05
C GLY A 289 12.74 -16.46 -2.34
N ARG A 290 11.65 -15.78 -1.94
CA ARG A 290 10.53 -16.39 -1.21
C ARG A 290 9.21 -15.69 -1.52
N ALA A 291 8.11 -16.44 -1.53
CA ALA A 291 6.77 -15.90 -1.50
C ALA A 291 5.95 -16.47 -0.34
N TYR A 292 5.10 -15.64 0.26
CA TYR A 292 4.02 -16.08 1.15
C TYR A 292 2.69 -15.99 0.42
N LEU A 293 2.08 -17.14 0.15
CA LEU A 293 0.76 -17.24 -0.47
C LEU A 293 -0.30 -17.49 0.62
N LEU A 294 -1.32 -16.63 0.65
CA LEU A 294 -2.38 -16.62 1.66
C LEU A 294 -3.75 -16.80 0.96
N PRO A 295 -4.19 -18.05 0.71
CA PRO A 295 -5.54 -18.33 0.26
C PRO A 295 -6.55 -17.86 1.30
N ARG A 296 -7.65 -17.26 0.86
CA ARG A 296 -8.59 -16.60 1.77
C ARG A 296 -10.00 -16.53 1.21
N ARG A 297 -10.94 -16.29 2.12
CA ARG A 297 -12.30 -15.93 1.78
C ARG A 297 -12.34 -14.61 1.02
N THR A 298 -13.24 -14.54 0.05
CA THR A 298 -13.46 -13.34 -0.76
C THR A 298 -13.95 -12.18 0.09
N GLN A 299 -13.54 -10.97 -0.25
CA GLN A 299 -13.98 -9.75 0.42
C GLN A 299 -15.51 -9.66 0.44
N GLY A 300 -16.06 -9.35 1.63
CA GLY A 300 -17.49 -9.27 1.86
C GLY A 300 -18.15 -10.61 2.19
N SER A 301 -17.44 -11.74 2.16
CA SER A 301 -18.01 -13.05 2.51
C SER A 301 -17.85 -13.43 3.99
N PHE A 302 -17.21 -12.58 4.80
CA PHE A 302 -17.11 -12.74 6.26
C PHE A 302 -17.25 -11.37 6.93
N ALA A 303 -17.67 -11.37 8.20
CA ALA A 303 -17.84 -10.14 8.96
C ALA A 303 -16.47 -9.53 9.29
N MET A 304 -16.23 -8.32 8.79
CA MET A 304 -15.06 -7.53 9.20
C MET A 304 -15.33 -6.91 10.58
N PRO A 305 -14.40 -7.02 11.54
CA PRO A 305 -14.55 -6.32 12.81
C PRO A 305 -14.46 -4.80 12.61
N ASP A 306 -15.17 -4.04 13.43
CA ASP A 306 -15.25 -2.57 13.33
C ASP A 306 -13.88 -1.87 13.39
N TRP A 307 -12.89 -2.51 14.01
CA TRP A 307 -11.53 -1.99 14.12
C TRP A 307 -10.66 -2.23 12.88
N CYS A 308 -11.11 -3.02 11.91
CA CYS A 308 -10.37 -3.32 10.69
C CYS A 308 -11.13 -2.84 9.45
N GLY A 309 -10.65 -1.75 8.85
CA GLY A 309 -11.31 -1.15 7.69
C GLY A 309 -11.17 -1.95 6.39
N THR A 310 -10.16 -2.80 6.25
CA THR A 310 -9.94 -3.72 5.11
C THR A 310 -8.96 -4.79 5.56
N CYS A 311 -9.20 -6.06 5.22
CA CYS A 311 -8.22 -7.12 5.39
C CYS A 311 -7.56 -7.42 4.03
N ALA A 312 -6.42 -6.79 3.77
CA ALA A 312 -5.61 -6.95 2.55
C ALA A 312 -4.30 -7.69 2.88
N TRP A 313 -3.30 -7.66 1.99
CA TRP A 313 -2.05 -8.39 2.18
C TRP A 313 -1.34 -8.06 3.50
N TYR A 314 -1.39 -6.79 3.96
CA TYR A 314 -0.70 -6.37 5.17
C TYR A 314 -1.37 -6.90 6.43
N GLU A 315 -2.70 -6.82 6.50
CA GLU A 315 -3.48 -7.42 7.58
C GLU A 315 -3.32 -8.94 7.61
N MET A 316 -3.36 -9.60 6.44
CA MET A 316 -3.10 -11.03 6.34
C MET A 316 -1.67 -11.41 6.73
N ALA A 317 -0.70 -10.49 6.55
CA ALA A 317 0.70 -10.65 6.98
C ALA A 317 0.93 -10.31 8.47
N GLY A 318 -0.13 -10.00 9.23
CA GLY A 318 -0.10 -9.78 10.67
C GLY A 318 0.11 -8.32 11.08
N GLY A 319 0.06 -7.37 10.14
CA GLY A 319 0.12 -5.94 10.41
C GLY A 319 -1.26 -5.30 10.42
N MET A 320 -1.65 -4.63 11.51
CA MET A 320 -2.97 -4.01 11.64
C MET A 320 -2.88 -2.50 11.59
N VAL A 321 -3.75 -1.86 10.82
CA VAL A 321 -3.82 -0.39 10.75
C VAL A 321 -5.11 0.13 11.35
N THR A 322 -4.99 1.05 12.29
CA THR A 322 -6.11 1.77 12.89
C THR A 322 -5.80 3.26 12.99
N SER A 323 -6.83 4.08 12.95
CA SER A 323 -6.74 5.53 13.20
C SER A 323 -7.46 5.96 14.48
N ASN A 324 -7.97 5.01 15.25
CA ASN A 324 -8.65 5.24 16.51
C ASN A 324 -7.68 4.94 17.66
N ARG A 325 -7.49 5.88 18.58
CA ARG A 325 -6.46 5.80 19.64
C ARG A 325 -6.83 4.76 20.69
N GLU A 326 -8.11 4.62 20.99
CA GLU A 326 -8.65 3.66 21.94
C GLU A 326 -8.47 2.24 21.39
N LEU A 327 -8.84 2.01 20.12
CA LEU A 327 -8.61 0.74 19.42
C LEU A 327 -7.13 0.45 19.28
N PHE A 328 -6.31 1.45 18.93
CA PHE A 328 -4.87 1.30 18.91
C PHE A 328 -4.35 0.82 20.25
N SER A 329 -4.89 1.27 21.38
CA SER A 329 -4.41 0.84 22.70
C SER A 329 -4.99 -0.51 23.13
N ALA A 330 -6.22 -0.82 22.74
CA ALA A 330 -6.97 -1.98 23.21
C ALA A 330 -6.74 -3.27 22.41
N LEU A 331 -6.36 -3.17 21.12
CA LEU A 331 -6.30 -4.34 20.23
C LEU A 331 -5.36 -5.43 20.75
N THR A 332 -5.87 -6.65 20.94
CA THR A 332 -5.10 -7.74 21.53
C THR A 332 -4.60 -8.73 20.49
N SER A 333 -3.67 -9.62 20.90
CA SER A 333 -3.23 -10.72 20.06
C SER A 333 -4.38 -11.65 19.65
N SER A 334 -5.33 -11.87 20.56
CA SER A 334 -6.49 -12.74 20.32
C SER A 334 -7.44 -12.14 19.27
N ASP A 335 -7.68 -10.83 19.30
CA ASP A 335 -8.55 -10.15 18.33
C ASP A 335 -8.00 -10.31 16.91
N ILE A 336 -6.69 -10.08 16.76
CA ILE A 336 -5.98 -10.17 15.49
C ILE A 336 -5.96 -11.60 14.95
N ALA A 337 -5.61 -12.56 15.80
CA ALA A 337 -5.65 -13.98 15.42
C ALA A 337 -7.06 -14.45 15.07
N GLY A 338 -8.09 -13.88 15.72
CA GLY A 338 -9.50 -14.11 15.39
C GLY A 338 -9.86 -13.66 13.98
N LEU A 339 -9.49 -12.42 13.61
CA LEU A 339 -9.69 -11.92 12.25
C LEU A 339 -9.01 -12.82 11.21
N LEU A 340 -7.75 -13.19 11.43
CA LEU A 340 -6.98 -14.02 10.51
C LEU A 340 -7.61 -15.41 10.29
N ARG A 341 -8.15 -16.03 11.35
CA ARG A 341 -8.90 -17.29 11.26
C ARG A 341 -10.20 -17.15 10.47
N GLU A 342 -10.91 -16.03 10.63
CA GLU A 342 -12.15 -15.79 9.87
C GLU A 342 -11.90 -15.42 8.41
N ALA A 343 -10.76 -14.81 8.10
CA ALA A 343 -10.39 -14.39 6.76
C ALA A 343 -9.92 -15.55 5.88
N THR A 344 -9.37 -16.63 6.45
CA THR A 344 -8.88 -17.78 5.70
C THR A 344 -10.00 -18.75 5.27
N ILE A 345 -9.73 -19.57 4.24
CA ILE A 345 -10.59 -20.69 3.82
C ILE A 345 -10.53 -21.88 4.77
#